data_AF-A0A412FZK8-F1
#
_entry.id   AF-A0A412FZK8-F1
#
_cell.length_a   1.000
_cell.length_b   1.000
_cell.length_c   1.000
_cell.angle_alpha   90.00
_cell.angle_beta   90.00
_cell.angle_gamma   90.00
#
_symmetry.space_group_name_H-M   'P 1'
#
loop_
_entity.id
_entity.type
_entity.pdbx_description
1 polymer ?
#
loop_
_entity_poly.entity_id
_entity_poly.type
_entity_poly.pdbx_seq_one_letter_code
_entity_poly.pdbx_strand_id
1 'polypeptide(L)' 'MKHIHYDSLRFSFQKQLLDRMAAKLDSAEFKKVKNQCYRDYSDGFYVYCPSSSHQSTQDGVDYIIRYVGRPAMAQSQIED' A
#
# COMPACT_ATOMS: atom_id res chain seq x y z
N MET A 1 21.96 2.59 -2.50
CA MET A 1 20.68 1.93 -2.14
C MET A 1 19.66 3.03 -1.85
N LYS A 2 18.61 3.17 -2.65
CA LYS A 2 17.51 4.09 -2.33
C LYS A 2 16.54 3.34 -1.42
N HIS A 3 16.75 3.44 -0.12
CA HIS A 3 15.82 2.94 0.89
C HIS A 3 14.49 3.66 0.66
N ILE A 4 13.41 2.91 0.38
CA ILE A 4 12.06 3.48 0.42
C ILE A 4 11.88 3.95 1.86
N HIS A 5 11.71 5.25 2.05
CA HIS A 5 11.51 5.84 3.36
C HIS A 5 10.23 5.25 3.95
N TYR A 6 10.37 4.45 5.01
CA TYR A 6 9.26 3.76 5.66
C TYR A 6 8.15 4.73 6.07
N ASP A 7 8.53 5.93 6.53
CA ASP A 7 7.60 7.01 6.85
C ASP A 7 6.73 7.38 5.65
N SER A 8 7.35 7.56 4.47
CA SER A 8 6.63 7.88 3.23
C SER A 8 5.63 6.78 2.86
N LEU A 9 5.98 5.51 3.07
CA LEU A 9 5.11 4.37 2.80
C LEU A 9 3.88 4.39 3.72
N ARG A 10 4.07 4.61 5.02
CA ARG A 10 2.98 4.63 6.02
C ARG A 10 2.02 5.78 5.78
N PHE A 11 2.52 6.98 5.48
CA PHE A 11 1.69 8.15 5.16
C PHE A 11 0.93 7.96 3.85
N SER A 12 1.62 7.45 2.82
CA SER A 12 0.98 7.19 1.52
C SER A 12 -0.10 6.12 1.65
N PHE A 13 0.14 5.07 2.43
CA PHE A 13 -0.83 4.01 2.67
C PHE A 13 -2.06 4.52 3.43
N GLN A 14 -1.87 5.28 4.51
CA GLN A 14 -2.97 5.92 5.25
C GLN A 14 -3.84 6.78 4.32
N LYS A 15 -3.21 7.64 3.50
CA LYS A 15 -3.93 8.51 2.57
C LYS A 15 -4.72 7.72 1.52
N GLN A 16 -4.06 6.80 0.82
CA GLN A 16 -4.68 6.03 -0.26
C GLN A 16 -5.83 5.18 0.24
N LEU A 17 -5.68 4.54 1.40
CA LEU A 17 -6.74 3.74 2.00
C LEU A 17 -7.96 4.59 2.35
N LEU A 18 -7.74 5.70 3.08
CA LEU A 18 -8.82 6.57 3.52
C LEU A 18 -9.52 7.28 2.35
N ASP A 19 -8.80 7.67 1.30
CA ASP A 19 -9.40 8.29 0.11
C ASP A 19 -10.23 7.28 -0.71
N ARG A 20 -9.76 6.03 -0.85
CA ARG A 20 -10.55 4.98 -1.51
C ARG A 20 -11.82 4.64 -0.74
N MET A 21 -11.74 4.58 0.59
CA MET A 21 -12.91 4.39 1.44
C MET A 21 -13.86 5.61 1.34
N ALA A 22 -13.33 6.83 1.35
CA ALA A 22 -14.13 8.05 1.19
C ALA A 22 -14.89 8.06 -0.15
N ALA A 23 -14.26 7.64 -1.24
CA ALA A 23 -14.89 7.57 -2.56
C ALA A 23 -16.04 6.55 -2.63
N LYS A 24 -16.06 5.55 -1.74
CA LYS A 24 -17.11 4.51 -1.70
C LYS A 24 -18.21 4.80 -0.68
N LEU A 25 -17.86 5.39 0.46
CA LEU A 25 -18.82 5.64 1.54
C LEU A 25 -19.43 7.05 1.48
N ASP A 26 -18.71 8.04 0.92
CA ASP A 26 -19.00 9.49 0.86
C ASP A 26 -20.09 10.01 1.83
N SER A 27 -19.90 9.75 3.13
CA SER A 27 -20.84 10.16 4.17
C SER A 27 -20.21 11.19 5.10
N ALA A 28 -21.05 12.05 5.68
CA ALA A 28 -20.61 13.04 6.68
C ALA A 28 -20.01 12.36 7.93
N GLU A 29 -20.51 11.18 8.28
CA GLU A 29 -19.98 10.37 9.38
C GLU A 29 -18.59 9.82 9.05
N PHE A 30 -18.39 9.31 7.84
CA PHE A 30 -17.09 8.83 7.41
C PHE A 30 -16.06 9.97 7.35
N LYS A 31 -16.47 11.19 7.01
CA LYS A 31 -15.58 12.38 7.07
C LYS A 31 -15.09 12.66 8.49
N LYS A 32 -15.94 12.50 9.51
CA LYS A 32 -15.54 12.61 10.93
C LYS A 32 -14.53 11.53 11.30
N VAL A 33 -14.82 10.27 10.94
CA VAL A 33 -13.92 9.13 11.19
C VAL A 33 -12.58 9.32 10.49
N LYS A 34 -12.58 9.75 9.22
CA LYS A 34 -11.36 10.04 8.45
C LYS A 34 -10.49 11.08 9.16
N ASN A 35 -11.09 12.18 9.62
CA ASN A 35 -10.38 13.22 10.36
C ASN A 35 -9.86 12.72 11.71
N GLN A 36 -10.62 11.87 12.40
CA GLN A 36 -10.18 11.24 13.64
C GLN A 36 -8.97 10.31 13.40
N CYS A 37 -9.00 9.48 12.35
CA CYS A 37 -7.88 8.63 11.96
C CYS A 37 -6.59 9.41 11.67
N TYR A 38 -6.68 10.61 11.08
CA TYR A 38 -5.50 11.46 10.89
C TYR A 38 -4.96 12.08 12.19
N ARG A 39 -5.81 12.23 13.22
CA ARG A 39 -5.39 12.74 14.54
C ARG A 39 -4.79 11.64 15.41
N ASP A 40 -5.41 10.47 15.43
CA ASP A 40 -4.99 9.35 16.29
C ASP A 40 -3.73 8.66 15.74
N TYR A 41 -3.57 8.62 14.42
CA TYR A 41 -2.44 7.99 13.75
C TYR A 41 -1.60 9.05 13.03
N SER A 42 -0.95 9.93 13.81
CA SER A 42 -0.09 11.00 13.30
C SER A 42 1.14 10.50 12.54
N ASP A 43 1.58 9.28 12.81
CA ASP A 43 2.77 8.65 12.21
C ASP A 43 2.42 7.70 11.05
N GLY A 44 1.20 7.80 10.54
CA GLY A 44 0.70 6.94 9.48
C GLY A 44 0.31 5.54 9.95
N PHE A 45 -0.40 4.83 9.09
CA PHE A 45 -0.85 3.48 9.39
C PHE A 45 0.34 2.52 9.45
N TYR A 46 0.30 1.58 10.39
CA TYR A 46 1.31 0.54 10.47
C TYR A 46 1.27 -0.31 9.20
N VAL A 47 2.41 -0.43 8.54
CA VAL A 47 2.57 -1.31 7.39
C VAL A 47 3.58 -2.36 7.84
N TYR A 48 3.11 -3.60 8.02
CA TYR A 48 4.00 -4.70 8.30
C TYR A 48 4.95 -4.88 7.10
N CYS A 49 6.19 -4.42 7.27
CA CYS A 49 7.26 -4.60 6.32
C CYS A 49 8.21 -5.66 6.90
N PRO A 50 8.05 -6.95 6.55
CA PRO A 50 9.05 -7.93 6.93
C PRO A 50 10.39 -7.51 6.32
N SER A 51 11.48 -7.73 7.05
CA SER A 51 12.83 -7.46 6.55
C SER A 51 12.99 -8.15 5.19
N SER A 52 13.32 -7.37 4.14
CA SER A 52 13.44 -7.90 2.79
C SER A 52 14.46 -9.03 2.77
N SER A 53 14.05 -10.24 2.34
CA SER A 53 14.97 -11.35 2.02
C SER A 53 15.89 -11.02 0.84
N HIS A 54 15.54 -9.98 0.09
CA HIS A 54 16.31 -9.44 -1.02
C HIS A 54 17.38 -8.49 -0.51
N GLN A 55 18.63 -8.79 -0.84
CA GLN A 55 19.82 -8.04 -0.42
C GLN A 55 19.95 -6.69 -1.13
N SER A 56 19.24 -6.48 -2.24
CA SER A 56 19.30 -5.26 -3.05
C SER A 56 17.92 -4.79 -3.55
N THR A 57 17.72 -3.48 -3.62
CA THR A 57 16.52 -2.85 -4.21
C THR A 57 16.30 -3.27 -5.67
N GLN A 58 17.38 -3.59 -6.40
CA GLN A 58 17.31 -4.00 -7.80
C GLN A 58 16.60 -5.35 -7.96
N ASP A 59 16.87 -6.31 -7.07
CA ASP A 59 16.23 -7.64 -7.10
C ASP A 59 14.71 -7.52 -6.89
N GLY A 60 14.28 -6.61 -6.02
CA GLY A 60 12.87 -6.32 -5.78
C GLY A 60 12.19 -5.64 -6.98
N VAL A 61 12.87 -4.70 -7.64
CA VAL A 61 12.38 -4.05 -8.85
C VAL A 61 12.28 -5.05 -10.01
N ASP A 62 13.28 -5.90 -10.19
CA ASP A 62 13.29 -6.93 -11.24
C ASP A 62 12.20 -7.99 -10.99
N TYR A 63 11.94 -8.34 -9.73
CA TYR A 63 10.79 -9.16 -9.34
C TYR A 63 9.48 -8.46 -9.72
N ILE A 64 9.25 -7.24 -9.26
CA ILE A 64 8.01 -6.49 -9.57
C ILE A 64 7.81 -6.37 -11.09
N ILE A 65 8.85 -6.03 -11.86
CA ILE A 65 8.79 -5.93 -13.33
C ILE A 65 8.46 -7.29 -13.96
N ARG A 66 9.03 -8.40 -13.45
CA ARG A 66 8.74 -9.75 -13.95
C ARG A 66 7.26 -10.12 -13.84
N TYR A 67 6.59 -9.68 -12.78
CA TYR A 67 5.17 -9.99 -12.54
C TYR A 67 4.19 -8.92 -13.07
N VAL A 68 4.59 -7.65 -13.17
CA VAL A 68 3.74 -6.55 -13.68
C VAL A 68 3.89 -6.38 -15.20
N GLY A 69 5.06 -6.66 -15.76
CA GLY A 69 5.36 -6.48 -17.19
C GLY A 69 5.00 -7.67 -18.09
N ARG A 70 4.57 -8.79 -17.52
CA ARG A 70 4.01 -9.92 -18.28
C ARG A 70 2.48 -9.80 -18.23
N PRO A 71 1.76 -9.79 -19.37
CA PRO A 71 0.31 -9.90 -19.34
C PRO A 71 -0.04 -11.16 -18.54
N ALA A 72 -1.07 -11.07 -17.68
CA ALA A 72 -1.47 -12.14 -16.77
C ALA A 72 -1.71 -13.45 -17.56
N MET A 73 -0.68 -14.28 -17.63
CA MET A 73 -0.78 -15.64 -18.13
C MET A 73 -1.30 -16.45 -16.94
N ALA A 74 -2.51 -16.99 -17.11
CA ALA A 74 -3.25 -17.83 -16.15
C ALA A 74 -4.13 -17.08 -15.13
N GLN A 75 -5.21 -16.47 -15.65
CA GLN A 75 -6.51 -16.43 -14.93
C GLN A 75 -6.99 -17.85 -14.55
N SER A 76 -6.42 -18.89 -15.18
CA SER A 76 -6.67 -20.31 -14.92
C SER A 76 -6.07 -20.87 -13.61
N GLN A 77 -5.47 -20.05 -12.74
CA GLN A 77 -5.10 -20.45 -11.37
C GLN A 77 -6.07 -19.90 -10.30
N ILE A 78 -7.10 -19.13 -10.69
CA ILE A 78 -8.07 -18.52 -9.76
C ILE A 78 -9.37 -19.34 -9.68
N GLU A 79 -9.58 -20.32 -10.58
CA GLU A 79 -10.83 -21.11 -10.69
C GLU A 79 -10.69 -22.62 -10.38
N ASP A 80 -9.66 -23.06 -9.64
CA ASP A 80 -9.62 -24.39 -9.02
C ASP A 80 -9.65 -24.28 -7.48
#